data_AF-A0A4Q3H920-F1
#
_entry.id   AF-A0A4Q3H920-F1
#
_cell.length_a   1.000
_cell.length_b   1.000
_cell.length_c   1.000
_cell.angle_alpha   90.00
_cell.angle_beta   90.00
_cell.angle_gamma   90.00
#
_symmetry.space_group_name_H-M   'P 1'
#
loop_
_entity.id
_entity.type
_entity.pdbx_description
1 polymer ?
#
loop_
_entity_poly.entity_id
_entity_poly.type
_entity_poly.pdbx_seq_one_letter_code
_entity_poly.pdbx_strand_id
1 'polypeptide(L)'
;AWSRGDERAIARAFAEDKDLTPRLREVLLRQRNANWTTWLKERLATPGTVFVAVGAGHLAGPTSVQRMLAAEGIRVDRIWPARARKKSRN
;
A
#
# COMPACT_ATOMS: atom_id res chain seq x y z
N ALA A 1 0.69 0.90 15.98
CA ALA A 1 0.99 1.32 14.59
C ALA A 1 -0.22 1.09 13.68
N TRP A 2 -0.69 -0.17 13.59
CA TRP A 2 -1.83 -0.60 12.78
C TRP A 2 -3.13 0.21 12.95
N SER A 3 -3.67 0.29 14.16
CA SER A 3 -4.93 1.00 14.44
C SER A 3 -4.89 2.50 14.11
N ARG A 4 -3.70 3.09 13.99
CA ARG A 4 -3.48 4.51 13.67
C ARG A 4 -3.13 4.75 12.20
N GLY A 5 -3.02 3.70 11.38
CA GLY A 5 -2.59 3.82 9.98
C GLY A 5 -1.17 4.34 9.81
N ASP A 6 -0.28 4.09 10.77
CA ASP A 6 1.13 4.51 10.73
C ASP A 6 1.95 3.53 9.88
N GLU A 7 1.91 3.74 8.56
CA GLU A 7 2.64 2.93 7.57
C GLU A 7 4.15 2.92 7.82
N ARG A 8 4.72 4.01 8.36
CA ARG A 8 6.16 4.11 8.62
C ARG A 8 6.56 3.23 9.79
N ALA A 9 5.78 3.21 10.86
CA ALA A 9 6.03 2.33 12.00
C ALA A 9 5.84 0.86 11.63
N ILE A 10 4.84 0.53 10.79
CA ILE A 10 4.65 -0.85 10.30
C ILE A 10 5.83 -1.29 9.43
N ALA A 11 6.29 -0.42 8.52
CA ALA A 11 7.45 -0.71 7.68
C ALA A 11 8.72 -0.95 8.50
N ARG A 12 8.97 -0.13 9.54
CA ARG A 12 10.10 -0.32 10.46
C ARG A 12 10.01 -1.66 11.19
N ALA A 13 8.84 -2.03 11.70
CA ALA A 13 8.64 -3.31 12.37
C ALA A 13 9.04 -4.50 11.46
N PHE A 14 8.65 -4.50 10.19
CA PHE A 14 9.08 -5.55 9.25
C PHE A 14 10.57 -5.52 8.90
N ALA A 15 11.18 -4.33 8.88
CA ALA A 15 12.62 -4.17 8.64
C ALA A 15 13.45 -4.69 9.82
N GLU A 16 12.96 -4.49 11.05
CA GLU A 16 13.64 -4.87 12.30
C GLU A 16 13.35 -6.31 12.73
N ASP A 17 12.34 -6.95 12.15
CA ASP A 17 11.98 -8.34 12.41
C ASP A 17 13.10 -9.31 11.98
N LYS A 18 13.73 -9.97 12.96
CA LYS A 18 14.85 -10.89 12.73
C LYS A 18 14.41 -12.24 12.15
N ASP A 19 13.17 -12.65 12.40
CA ASP A 19 12.63 -13.93 11.94
C ASP A 19 12.19 -13.85 10.48
N LEU A 20 11.92 -12.65 9.98
CA LEU A 20 11.58 -12.41 8.58
C LEU A 20 12.81 -12.48 7.68
N THR A 21 13.39 -13.67 7.45
CA THR A 21 14.60 -13.85 6.62
C THR A 21 14.53 -13.17 5.24
N PRO A 22 15.66 -12.91 4.56
CA PRO A 22 15.64 -12.29 3.22
C PRO A 22 14.71 -13.00 2.22
N ARG A 23 14.69 -14.34 2.25
CA ARG A 23 13.78 -15.13 1.41
C ARG A 23 12.32 -14.92 1.79
N LEU A 24 12.00 -14.84 3.08
CA LEU A 24 10.64 -14.55 3.54
C LEU A 24 10.22 -13.11 3.21
N ARG A 25 11.11 -12.12 3.31
CA ARG A 25 10.82 -10.74 2.86
C ARG A 25 10.44 -10.69 1.40
N GLU A 26 11.23 -11.39 0.59
CA GLU A 26 11.03 -11.48 -0.84
C GLU A 26 9.66 -12.07 -1.18
N VAL A 27 9.29 -13.18 -0.56
CA VAL A 27 8.03 -13.87 -0.83
C VAL A 27 6.83 -13.14 -0.21
N LEU A 28 6.90 -12.84 1.09
CA LEU A 28 5.76 -12.36 1.87
C LEU A 28 5.51 -10.85 1.70
N LEU A 29 6.55 -10.06 1.45
CA LEU A 29 6.39 -8.61 1.26
C LEU A 29 6.39 -8.26 -0.23
N ARG A 30 7.47 -8.58 -0.95
CA ARG A 30 7.62 -8.12 -2.34
C ARG A 30 6.72 -8.87 -3.30
N GLN A 31 6.87 -10.20 -3.42
CA GLN A 31 6.16 -10.98 -4.42
C GLN A 31 4.64 -10.99 -4.17
N ARG A 32 4.22 -11.12 -2.90
CA ARG A 32 2.81 -11.01 -2.53
C ARG A 32 2.18 -9.67 -2.96
N ASN A 33 2.89 -8.55 -2.75
CA ASN A 33 2.38 -7.24 -3.14
C ASN A 33 2.44 -7.02 -4.66
N ALA A 34 3.43 -7.58 -5.35
CA ALA A 34 3.48 -7.57 -6.81
C ALA A 34 2.27 -8.29 -7.42
N ASN A 35 1.94 -9.48 -6.93
CA ASN A 35 0.77 -10.23 -7.39
C ASN A 35 -0.55 -9.44 -7.17
N TRP A 36 -0.68 -8.78 -6.02
CA TRP A 36 -1.82 -7.88 -5.75
C TRP A 36 -1.87 -6.68 -6.68
N THR A 37 -0.71 -6.12 -7.04
CA THR A 37 -0.62 -4.99 -7.96
C THR A 37 -1.13 -5.38 -9.35
N THR A 38 -0.69 -6.53 -9.86
CA THR A 38 -1.19 -7.09 -11.13
C THR A 38 -2.70 -7.28 -11.10
N TRP A 39 -3.23 -7.94 -10.06
CA TRP A 39 -4.66 -8.18 -9.93
C TRP A 39 -5.47 -6.87 -9.87
N LEU A 40 -5.01 -5.87 -9.11
CA LEU A 40 -5.69 -4.58 -9.01
C LEU A 40 -5.68 -3.82 -10.34
N LYS A 41 -4.56 -3.85 -11.07
CA LYS A 41 -4.47 -3.23 -12.40
C LYS A 41 -5.45 -3.88 -13.38
N GLU A 42 -5.52 -5.21 -13.39
CA GLU A 42 -6.49 -5.94 -14.20
C GLU A 42 -7.92 -5.59 -13.78
N ARG A 43 -8.20 -5.52 -12.47
CA ARG A 43 -9.53 -5.12 -11.99
C ARG A 43 -9.89 -3.71 -12.43
N LEU A 44 -8.95 -2.76 -12.45
CA LEU A 44 -9.20 -1.37 -12.86
C LEU A 44 -9.50 -1.23 -14.35
N ALA A 45 -9.22 -2.24 -15.19
CA ALA A 45 -9.60 -2.24 -16.61
C ALA A 45 -11.13 -2.28 -16.82
N THR A 46 -11.88 -2.78 -15.83
CA THR A 46 -13.35 -2.77 -15.84
C THR A 46 -13.88 -1.52 -15.14
N PRO A 47 -14.69 -0.67 -15.80
CA PRO A 47 -15.25 0.54 -15.21
C PRO A 47 -16.03 0.31 -13.91
N GLY A 48 -15.98 1.30 -13.01
CA GLY A 48 -16.71 1.29 -11.74
C GLY A 48 -15.83 1.60 -10.54
N THR A 49 -16.43 1.69 -9.36
CA THR A 49 -15.74 1.87 -8.08
C THR A 49 -15.76 0.56 -7.30
N VAL A 50 -14.61 0.15 -6.79
CA VAL A 50 -14.48 -1.06 -5.96
C VAL A 50 -13.83 -0.68 -4.64
N PHE A 51 -14.38 -1.19 -3.54
CA PHE A 51 -13.73 -1.15 -2.24
C PHE A 51 -12.99 -2.46 -2.01
N VAL A 52 -11.69 -2.37 -1.68
CA VAL A 52 -10.84 -3.53 -1.40
C VAL A 52 -10.25 -3.38 0.00
N ALA A 53 -10.57 -4.32 0.88
CA ALA A 53 -9.98 -4.41 2.20
C ALA A 53 -8.73 -5.30 2.16
N VAL A 54 -7.61 -4.80 2.67
CA VAL A 54 -6.33 -5.52 2.73
C VAL A 54 -5.70 -5.39 4.11
N GLY A 55 -4.83 -6.33 4.48
CA GLY A 55 -3.95 -6.14 5.63
C GLY A 55 -2.95 -5.01 5.38
N ALA A 56 -2.60 -4.22 6.39
CA ALA A 56 -1.64 -3.11 6.28
C ALA A 56 -0.22 -3.50 5.87
N GLY A 57 0.13 -4.80 5.84
CA GLY A 57 1.34 -5.27 5.17
C GLY A 57 1.36 -4.99 3.66
N HIS A 58 0.20 -4.82 3.04
CA HIS A 58 0.07 -4.37 1.65
C HIS A 58 0.26 -2.85 1.51
N LEU A 59 0.14 -2.10 2.61
CA LEU A 59 0.15 -0.64 2.63
C LEU A 59 1.45 -0.06 3.18
N ALA A 60 2.36 -0.87 3.70
CA ALA A 60 3.56 -0.38 4.38
C ALA A 60 4.84 -0.72 3.61
N GLY A 61 5.82 0.19 3.70
CA GLY A 61 7.17 -0.04 3.20
C GLY A 61 7.38 0.32 1.72
N PRO A 62 8.60 0.10 1.21
CA PRO A 62 8.98 0.47 -0.17
C PRO A 62 8.32 -0.43 -1.22
N THR A 63 7.99 -1.66 -0.86
CA THR A 63 7.34 -2.66 -1.74
C THR A 63 5.84 -2.73 -1.53
N SER A 64 5.22 -1.67 -1.02
CA SER A 64 3.77 -1.63 -0.80
C SER A 64 3.00 -1.58 -2.13
N VAL A 65 1.78 -2.11 -2.14
CA VAL A 65 0.93 -2.18 -3.33
C VAL A 65 0.69 -0.78 -3.92
N GLN A 66 0.45 0.22 -3.07
CA GLN A 66 0.18 1.57 -3.55
C GLN A 66 1.41 2.24 -4.16
N ARG A 67 2.63 1.85 -3.77
CA ARG A 67 3.86 2.31 -4.43
C ARG A 67 4.08 1.62 -5.77
N MET A 68 3.79 0.31 -5.84
CA MET A 68 3.90 -0.46 -7.08
C MET A 68 2.89 0.02 -8.13
N LEU A 69 1.64 0.27 -7.75
CA LEU A 69 0.63 0.86 -8.64
C LEU A 69 1.07 2.24 -9.17
N ALA A 70 1.60 3.09 -8.31
CA ALA A 70 2.12 4.40 -8.72
C ALA A 70 3.29 4.29 -9.70
N ALA A 71 4.18 3.31 -9.52
CA ALA A 71 5.28 3.03 -10.45
C ALA A 71 4.78 2.54 -11.83
N GLU A 72 3.60 1.94 -11.89
CA GLU A 72 2.93 1.55 -13.13
C GLU A 72 2.08 2.68 -13.76
N GLY A 73 2.20 3.91 -13.26
CA GLY A 73 1.48 5.08 -13.79
C GLY A 73 0.03 5.22 -13.31
N ILE A 74 -0.42 4.39 -12.37
CA ILE A 74 -1.76 4.49 -11.80
C ILE A 74 -1.77 5.57 -10.71
N ARG A 75 -2.75 6.49 -10.77
CA ARG A 75 -2.90 7.53 -9.76
C ARG A 75 -3.28 6.92 -8.42
N VAL A 76 -2.51 7.22 -7.39
CA VAL A 76 -2.72 6.76 -6.02
C VAL A 76 -2.81 7.96 -5.10
N ASP A 77 -3.92 8.07 -4.38
CA ASP A 77 -4.18 9.16 -3.46
C ASP A 77 -4.52 8.62 -2.06
N ARG A 78 -3.83 9.15 -1.04
CA ARG A 78 -4.23 8.93 0.36
C ARG A 78 -5.41 9.84 0.69
N ILE A 79 -6.53 9.23 1.06
CA ILE A 79 -7.76 9.96 1.38
C ILE A 79 -7.97 10.23 2.88
N TRP A 80 -7.12 9.69 3.78
CA TRP A 80 -7.18 9.92 5.23
C TRP A 80 -5.80 10.08 5.93
N PRO A 81 -5.59 11.01 6.89
CA PRO A 81 -6.52 12.08 7.24
C PRO A 81 -6.80 12.87 5.98
N ALA A 82 -8.08 13.26 5.79
CA ALA A 82 -8.52 13.93 4.57
C ALA A 82 -7.48 14.95 4.17
N ARG A 83 -7.13 15.04 2.86
CA ARG A 83 -6.35 16.19 2.34
C ARG A 83 -6.87 17.39 3.11
N ALA A 84 -6.02 18.02 3.93
CA ALA A 84 -6.44 19.15 4.73
C ALA A 84 -7.20 20.05 3.77
N ARG A 85 -8.53 20.14 3.92
CA ARG A 85 -9.40 20.79 2.93
C ARG A 85 -8.71 22.11 2.64
N LYS A 86 -8.21 22.31 1.41
CA LYS A 86 -7.67 23.62 1.04
C LYS A 86 -8.74 24.61 1.45
N LYS A 87 -8.44 25.49 2.43
CA LYS A 87 -9.35 26.58 2.79
C LYS A 87 -9.72 27.25 1.48
N SER A 88 -10.99 27.19 1.08
CA SER A 88 -11.46 28.02 -0.02
C SER A 88 -11.20 29.45 0.44
N ARG A 89 -10.24 30.10 -0.21
CA ARG A 89 -10.12 31.55 -0.12
C ARG A 89 -11.33 32.09 -0.88
N ASN A 90 -12.26 32.70 -0.16
CA ASN A 90 -13.06 33.78 -0.73
C ASN A 90 -12.12 34.93 -1.07
#